data_AF-A0A959FGU7-F1
#
_entry.id   AF-A0A959FGU7-F1
#
_cell.length_a   1.000
_cell.length_b   1.000
_cell.length_c   1.000
_cell.angle_alpha   90.00
_cell.angle_beta   90.00
_cell.angle_gamma   90.00
#
_symmetry.space_group_name_H-M   'P 1'
#
loop_
_entity.id
_entity.type
_entity.pdbx_description
1 polymer ?
#
loop_
_entity_poly.entity_id
_entity_poly.type
_entity_poly.pdbx_seq_one_letter_code
_entity_poly.pdbx_strand_id
1 'polypeptide(L)'
;MKEREKRKMALQRMSRVGALPIEVSAPATNPTTTAKVALGKLLFFDPILSGDRDVACATCHHPDNGYAEFRDISIGVNSQGFASQRSF
;
A
#
# COMPACT_ATOMS: atom_id res chain seq x y z
N MET A 1 7.78 13.02 41.09
CA MET A 1 8.59 12.29 40.09
C MET A 1 7.83 11.09 39.51
N LYS A 2 7.38 10.15 40.36
CA LYS A 2 6.65 8.92 39.96
C LYS A 2 5.37 9.15 39.14
N GLU A 3 4.63 10.22 39.42
CA GLU A 3 3.37 10.54 38.71
C GLU A 3 3.60 11.01 37.25
N ARG A 4 4.69 11.75 37.02
CA ARG A 4 5.12 12.18 35.68
C ARG A 4 5.58 11.00 34.82
N GLU A 5 6.27 10.03 35.44
CA GLU A 5 6.69 8.80 34.77
C GLU A 5 5.49 7.92 34.42
N LYS A 6 4.54 7.74 35.35
CA LYS A 6 3.29 7.02 35.07
C LYS A 6 2.51 7.65 33.92
N ARG A 7 2.44 8.98 33.85
CA ARG A 7 1.78 9.72 32.77
C ARG A 7 2.49 9.56 31.42
N LYS A 8 3.83 9.54 31.40
CA LYS A 8 4.64 9.21 30.21
C LYS A 8 4.42 7.77 29.73
N MET A 9 4.39 6.80 30.65
CA MET A 9 4.13 5.39 30.31
C MET A 9 2.69 5.15 29.84
N ALA A 10 1.71 5.89 30.38
CA ALA A 10 0.32 5.86 29.92
C ALA A 10 0.16 6.45 28.50
N LEU A 11 0.82 7.57 28.20
CA LEU A 11 0.90 8.14 26.84
C LEU A 11 1.53 7.15 25.85
N GLN A 12 2.62 6.50 26.24
CA GLN A 12 3.30 5.50 25.43
C GLN A 12 2.44 4.23 25.17
N ARG A 13 1.51 3.91 26.09
CA ARG A 13 0.53 2.82 25.93
C ARG A 13 -0.68 3.21 25.07
N MET A 14 -1.10 4.48 25.07
CA MET A 14 -2.20 4.99 24.24
C MET A 14 -1.81 5.15 22.76
N SER A 15 -0.52 5.17 22.43
CA SER A 15 -0.02 5.30 21.05
C SER A 15 -0.08 4.02 20.19
N ARG A 16 -0.86 2.99 20.56
CA ARG A 16 -1.02 1.82 19.67
C ARG A 16 -1.85 2.12 18.42
N VAL A 17 -2.70 3.14 18.48
CA VAL A 17 -3.45 3.65 17.31
C VAL A 17 -3.41 5.17 17.38
N GLY A 18 -2.40 5.76 16.76
CA GLY A 18 -2.26 7.20 16.58
C GLY A 18 -2.54 7.61 15.14
N ALA A 19 -2.72 8.91 14.88
CA ALA A 19 -2.83 9.42 13.52
C ALA A 19 -1.57 9.04 12.71
N LEU A 20 -1.78 8.68 11.44
CA LEU A 20 -0.69 8.52 10.49
C LEU A 20 0.09 9.84 10.34
N PRO A 21 1.39 9.79 10.05
CA PRO A 21 2.17 11.00 9.80
C PRO A 21 1.61 11.75 8.59
N ILE A 22 1.64 13.09 8.66
CA ILE A 22 1.17 13.98 7.59
C ILE A 22 2.14 13.95 6.40
N GLU A 23 3.40 13.60 6.65
CA GLU A 23 4.45 13.48 5.64
C GLU A 23 5.02 12.06 5.59
N VAL A 24 5.40 11.62 4.40
CA VAL A 24 6.05 10.33 4.18
C VAL A 24 7.56 10.53 4.09
N SER A 25 8.32 9.86 4.95
CA SER A 25 9.79 9.87 4.88
C SER A 25 10.28 8.98 3.74
N ALA A 26 10.97 9.57 2.76
CA ALA A 26 11.60 8.82 1.68
C ALA A 26 12.99 8.30 2.09
N PRO A 27 13.45 7.14 1.58
CA PRO A 27 14.84 6.71 1.75
C PRO A 27 15.81 7.72 1.13
N ALA A 28 16.95 7.97 1.78
CA ALA A 28 17.94 8.95 1.32
C ALA A 28 18.48 8.66 -0.10
N THR A 29 18.59 7.38 -0.46
CA THR A 29 19.03 6.93 -1.79
C THR A 29 17.93 6.93 -2.85
N ASN A 30 16.67 7.15 -2.45
CA ASN A 30 15.51 7.13 -3.33
C ASN A 30 14.50 8.22 -2.93
N PRO A 31 14.87 9.51 -3.04
CA PRO A 31 13.97 10.60 -2.66
C PRO A 31 12.73 10.62 -3.56
N THR A 32 11.60 10.98 -2.96
CA THR A 32 10.34 11.22 -3.65
C THR A 32 10.42 12.52 -4.45
N THR A 33 10.03 12.46 -5.71
CA THR A 33 9.87 13.65 -6.57
C THR A 33 8.51 13.59 -7.25
N THR A 34 7.94 14.73 -7.65
CA THR A 34 6.65 14.78 -8.36
C THR A 34 6.65 13.91 -9.62
N ALA A 35 7.76 13.91 -10.37
CA ALA A 35 7.92 13.08 -11.56
C ALA A 35 7.87 11.57 -11.23
N LYS A 36 8.52 11.14 -10.14
CA LYS A 36 8.51 9.73 -9.71
C LYS A 36 7.15 9.30 -9.18
N VAL A 37 6.43 10.18 -8.49
CA VAL A 37 5.04 9.93 -8.07
C VAL A 37 4.14 9.76 -9.28
N ALA A 38 4.24 10.64 -10.27
CA ALA A 38 3.44 10.56 -11.50
C ALA A 38 3.75 9.27 -12.29
N LEU A 39 5.03 8.95 -12.49
CA LEU A 39 5.45 7.73 -13.17
C LEU A 39 5.00 6.48 -12.41
N GLY A 40 5.21 6.44 -11.09
CA GLY A 40 4.78 5.32 -10.25
C GLY A 40 3.27 5.10 -10.31
N LYS A 41 2.48 6.18 -10.35
CA LYS A 41 1.03 6.07 -10.56
C LYS A 41 0.70 5.42 -11.89
N LEU A 42 1.35 5.80 -13.00
CA LEU A 42 1.11 5.15 -14.29
C LEU A 42 1.45 3.66 -14.24
N LEU A 43 2.63 3.31 -13.73
CA LEU A 43 3.09 1.92 -13.62
C LEU A 43 2.21 1.06 -12.70
N PHE A 44 1.61 1.64 -11.66
CA PHE A 44 0.74 0.90 -10.74
C PHE A 44 -0.51 0.33 -11.43
N PHE A 45 -1.02 1.02 -12.45
CA PHE A 45 -2.22 0.62 -13.20
C PHE A 45 -1.91 -0.04 -14.54
N ASP A 46 -0.65 -0.07 -14.96
CA ASP A 46 -0.24 -0.62 -16.25
C ASP A 46 0.27 -2.06 -16.09
N PRO A 47 -0.32 -3.05 -16.80
CA PRO A 47 0.15 -4.42 -16.73
C PRO A 47 1.47 -4.66 -17.47
N ILE A 48 2.07 -3.63 -18.10
CA ILE A 48 3.35 -3.75 -18.83
C ILE A 48 4.49 -4.38 -18.01
N LEU A 49 4.41 -4.32 -16.67
CA LEU A 49 5.39 -4.90 -15.77
C LEU A 49 5.17 -6.41 -15.48
N SER A 50 4.04 -7.02 -15.85
CA SER A 50 3.86 -8.47 -15.76
C SER A 50 4.36 -9.19 -17.02
N GLY A 51 4.81 -10.43 -16.86
CA GLY A 51 5.36 -11.22 -17.97
C GLY A 51 4.40 -11.35 -19.15
N ASP A 52 3.14 -11.68 -18.85
CA ASP A 52 2.08 -11.89 -19.86
C ASP A 52 1.24 -10.63 -20.12
N ARG A 53 1.58 -9.50 -19.49
CA ARG A 53 0.88 -8.21 -19.59
C ARG A 53 -0.62 -8.26 -19.27
N ASP A 54 -0.97 -9.13 -18.32
CA ASP A 54 -2.34 -9.39 -17.85
C ASP A 54 -2.58 -8.95 -16.39
N VAL A 55 -1.54 -8.52 -15.67
CA VAL A 55 -1.61 -8.14 -14.24
C VAL A 55 -0.88 -6.82 -14.01
N ALA A 56 -1.59 -5.84 -13.48
CA ALA A 56 -1.02 -4.64 -12.88
C ALA A 56 -1.01 -4.75 -11.35
N CYS A 57 -0.30 -3.85 -10.66
CA CYS A 57 -0.40 -3.78 -9.20
C CYS A 57 -1.85 -3.53 -8.74
N ALA A 58 -2.56 -2.65 -9.48
CA ALA A 58 -3.95 -2.30 -9.24
C ALA A 58 -4.94 -3.48 -9.45
N THR A 59 -4.52 -4.56 -10.12
CA THR A 59 -5.38 -5.74 -10.34
C THR A 59 -5.80 -6.36 -9.01
N CYS A 60 -4.91 -6.41 -8.02
CA CYS A 60 -5.19 -6.93 -6.67
C CYS A 60 -5.25 -5.82 -5.59
N HIS A 61 -4.65 -4.65 -5.86
CA HIS A 61 -4.57 -3.52 -4.91
C HIS A 61 -5.35 -2.29 -5.41
N HIS A 62 -6.60 -2.47 -5.84
CA HIS A 62 -7.38 -1.36 -6.39
C HIS A 62 -7.77 -0.33 -5.29
N PRO A 63 -7.68 0.99 -5.53
CA PRO A 63 -8.03 2.01 -4.53
C PRO A 63 -9.48 1.92 -4.02
N ASP A 64 -10.43 1.56 -4.89
CA ASP A 64 -11.86 1.43 -4.52
C ASP A 64 -12.10 0.35 -3.45
N ASN A 65 -11.16 -0.59 -3.31
CA ASN A 65 -11.18 -1.65 -2.32
C ASN A 65 -10.18 -1.38 -1.17
N GLY A 66 -9.72 -0.14 -1.01
CA GLY A 66 -8.72 0.22 0.02
C GLY A 66 -7.35 -0.39 -0.24
N TYR A 67 -6.97 -0.54 -1.52
CA TYR A 67 -5.72 -1.20 -1.95
C TYR A 67 -5.63 -2.68 -1.56
N ALA A 68 -6.75 -3.37 -1.56
CA ALA A 68 -6.84 -4.82 -1.37
C ALA A 68 -7.89 -5.43 -2.32
N GLU A 69 -8.18 -6.71 -2.15
CA GLU A 69 -9.28 -7.39 -2.83
C GLU A 69 -10.02 -8.32 -1.87
N PHE A 70 -11.24 -8.71 -2.23
CA PHE A 70 -12.07 -9.61 -1.43
C PHE A 70 -11.75 -11.08 -1.71
N ARG A 71 -10.51 -11.49 -1.44
CA ARG A 71 -10.05 -12.86 -1.62
C ARG A 71 -8.94 -13.18 -0.61
N ASP A 72 -8.92 -14.43 -0.13
CA ASP A 72 -7.90 -14.89 0.82
C ASP A 72 -6.49 -14.91 0.21
N ILE A 73 -6.37 -15.32 -1.06
CA ILE A 73 -5.11 -15.40 -1.81
C ILE A 73 -5.32 -14.87 -3.22
N SER A 74 -4.54 -13.86 -3.62
CA SER A 74 -4.58 -13.29 -4.96
C SER A 74 -4.19 -14.30 -6.04
N ILE A 75 -4.83 -14.20 -7.21
CA ILE A 75 -4.44 -14.95 -8.41
C ILE A 75 -3.49 -14.07 -9.22
N GLY A 76 -2.29 -14.59 -9.51
CA GLY A 76 -1.23 -13.92 -10.26
C GLY A 76 -1.41 -13.96 -11.78
N VAL A 77 -0.31 -13.91 -12.52
CA VAL A 77 -0.31 -13.98 -14.00
C VAL A 77 -0.97 -15.27 -14.52
N ASN A 78 -1.33 -15.28 -15.81
CA ASN A 78 -2.03 -16.38 -16.49
C ASN A 78 -3.46 -16.59 -16.01
N SER A 79 -4.19 -15.50 -15.75
CA SER A 79 -5.62 -15.57 -15.42
C SER A 79 -6.40 -14.41 -16.02
N GLN A 80 -7.72 -14.57 -16.13
CA GLN A 80 -8.62 -13.59 -16.74
C GLN A 80 -9.53 -12.95 -15.70
N GLY A 81 -10.03 -11.74 -15.99
CA GLY A 81 -10.94 -10.98 -15.12
C GLY A 81 -10.24 -9.91 -14.28
N PHE A 82 -10.98 -9.32 -13.35
CA PHE A 82 -10.53 -8.20 -12.51
C PHE A 82 -10.77 -8.47 -11.02
N ALA A 83 -9.78 -8.16 -10.17
CA ALA A 83 -9.84 -8.33 -8.72
C ALA A 83 -10.38 -9.72 -8.29
N SER A 84 -11.37 -9.75 -7.39
CA SER A 84 -11.99 -10.97 -6.86
C SER A 84 -12.73 -11.81 -7.90
N GLN A 85 -12.89 -11.32 -9.13
CA GLN A 85 -13.48 -12.06 -10.25
C GLN A 85 -12.44 -12.81 -11.09
N ARG A 86 -11.14 -12.73 -10.74
CA ARG A 86 -10.12 -13.44 -11.53
C ARG A 86 -10.25 -14.96 -11.46
N SER A 87 -9.99 -15.65 -12.56
CA SER A 87 -9.99 -17.11 -12.65
C SER A 87 -8.97 -17.62 -13.69
N PHE A 88 -8.45 -18.82 -13.48
CA PHE A 88 -7.64 -19.55 -14.47
C PHE A 88 -8.48 -20.01 -15.67
#